data_AF-A0A6A4GRK8-F1
#
_entry.id   AF-A0A6A4GRK8-F1
#
_cell.length_a   1.000
_cell.length_b   1.000
_cell.length_c   1.000
_cell.angle_alpha   90.00
_cell.angle_beta   90.00
_cell.angle_gamma   90.00
#
_symmetry.space_group_name_H-M   'P 1'
#
loop_
_entity.id
_entity.type
_entity.pdbx_description
1 polymer ?
#
loop_
_entity_poly.entity_id
_entity_poly.type
_entity_poly.pdbx_seq_one_letter_code
_entity_poly.pdbx_strand_id
1 'polypeptide(L)'
;LSDDVIEEILKYSSSYSTLLSTILVAKPISRVYQTHPKSILYSLYYHVLGPTFPQALELYRRRVCLEQMDDHALFPNVLNDPPIIMTAYERRSIQHTEGIVTELENLFSFRHVDRTSVVSQLDSQESCRFRRAVYRIMLYNCEFHLN
;
A
#
# COMPACT_ATOMS: atom_id res chain seq x y z
N LEU A 1 27.58 -1.18 -12.77
CA LEU A 1 26.91 -1.07 -11.47
C LEU A 1 26.67 -2.49 -10.97
N SER A 2 26.83 -2.77 -9.69
CA SER A 2 26.45 -4.08 -9.13
C SER A 2 24.93 -4.19 -9.04
N ASP A 3 24.42 -5.42 -9.01
CA ASP A 3 22.98 -5.70 -8.87
C ASP A 3 22.44 -5.12 -7.55
N ASP A 4 23.21 -5.18 -6.46
CA ASP A 4 22.83 -4.60 -5.16
C ASP A 4 22.56 -3.09 -5.22
N VAL A 5 23.41 -2.34 -5.95
CA VAL A 5 23.25 -0.89 -6.10
C VAL A 5 22.03 -0.57 -6.98
N ILE A 6 21.78 -1.38 -8.01
CA ILE A 6 20.57 -1.24 -8.83
C ILE A 6 19.32 -1.51 -7.99
N GLU A 7 19.32 -2.55 -7.16
CA GLU A 7 18.19 -2.87 -6.28
C GLU A 7 17.91 -1.70 -5.31
N GLU A 8 18.95 -1.14 -4.69
CA GLU A 8 18.80 -0.01 -3.78
C GLU A 8 18.26 1.24 -4.49
N ILE A 9 18.75 1.56 -5.69
CA ILE A 9 18.21 2.65 -6.50
C ILE A 9 16.72 2.44 -6.79
N LEU A 10 16.32 1.21 -7.14
CA LEU A 10 14.94 0.89 -7.44
C LEU A 10 14.04 1.01 -6.19
N LYS A 11 14.53 0.63 -5.00
CA LYS A 11 13.82 0.77 -3.72
C LYS A 11 13.53 2.22 -3.32
N TYR A 12 14.40 3.16 -3.72
CA TYR A 12 14.22 4.60 -3.50
C TYR A 12 13.45 5.32 -4.61
N SER A 13 12.78 4.58 -5.49
CA SER A 13 11.91 5.20 -6.51
C SER A 13 10.83 6.05 -5.84
N SER A 14 10.69 7.30 -6.30
CA SER A 14 9.72 8.25 -5.73
C SER A 14 8.27 7.97 -6.08
N SER A 15 8.03 7.19 -7.14
CA SER A 15 6.70 6.80 -7.57
C SER A 15 6.75 5.52 -8.40
N TYR A 16 5.59 4.88 -8.56
CA TYR A 16 5.46 3.72 -9.43
C TYR A 16 5.77 4.05 -10.90
N SER A 17 5.42 5.25 -11.37
CA SER A 17 5.77 5.69 -12.72
C SER A 17 7.27 5.82 -12.90
N THR A 18 7.96 6.42 -11.93
CA THR A 18 9.42 6.56 -11.93
C THR A 18 10.09 5.19 -11.95
N LEU A 19 9.60 4.25 -11.14
CA LEU A 19 10.10 2.88 -11.10
C LEU A 19 9.96 2.21 -12.49
N LEU A 20 8.77 2.30 -13.10
CA LEU A 20 8.52 1.69 -14.42
C LEU A 20 9.43 2.28 -15.50
N SER A 21 9.55 3.61 -15.56
CA SER A 21 10.46 4.27 -16.49
C SER A 21 11.90 3.80 -16.30
N THR A 22 12.36 3.67 -15.04
CA THR A 22 13.72 3.23 -14.71
C THR A 22 13.99 1.78 -15.13
N ILE A 23 13.02 0.88 -14.89
CA ILE A 23 13.09 -0.52 -15.31
C ILE A 23 13.27 -0.65 -16.84
N LEU A 24 12.64 0.25 -17.61
CA LEU A 24 12.68 0.24 -19.06
C LEU A 24 13.98 0.81 -19.65
N VAL A 25 14.84 1.45 -18.86
CA VAL A 25 16.08 2.07 -19.34
C VAL A 25 17.06 1.03 -19.88
N ALA A 26 17.22 -0.10 -19.19
CA ALA A 26 18.21 -1.11 -19.57
C ALA A 26 17.87 -2.53 -19.11
N LYS A 27 18.27 -3.53 -19.91
CA LYS A 27 18.07 -4.96 -19.61
C LYS A 27 18.63 -5.40 -18.24
N PRO A 28 19.82 -4.95 -17.79
CA PRO A 28 20.32 -5.30 -16.45
C PRO A 28 19.40 -4.78 -15.34
N ILE A 29 18.87 -3.56 -15.47
CA ILE A 29 17.94 -2.98 -14.48
C ILE A 29 16.64 -3.78 -14.45
N SER A 30 16.10 -4.09 -15.62
CA SER A 30 14.93 -4.97 -15.71
C SER A 30 15.17 -6.35 -15.12
N ARG A 31 16.38 -6.90 -15.25
CA ARG A 31 16.73 -8.20 -14.66
C ARG A 31 16.74 -8.12 -13.13
N VAL A 32 17.39 -7.11 -12.55
CA VAL A 32 17.41 -6.91 -11.08
C VAL A 32 15.99 -6.74 -10.55
N TYR A 33 15.15 -5.98 -11.23
CA TYR A 33 13.73 -5.87 -10.87
C TYR A 33 13.00 -7.22 -10.93
N GLN A 34 13.26 -8.05 -11.96
CA GLN A 34 12.66 -9.38 -12.07
C GLN A 34 13.16 -10.35 -10.98
N THR A 35 14.39 -10.20 -10.52
CA THR A 35 14.96 -10.99 -9.42
C THR A 35 14.38 -10.60 -8.06
N HIS A 36 14.23 -9.30 -7.79
CA HIS A 36 13.80 -8.77 -6.48
C HIS A 36 12.56 -7.86 -6.52
N PRO A 37 11.48 -8.21 -7.26
CA PRO A 37 10.34 -7.32 -7.44
C PRO A 37 9.61 -7.05 -6.11
N LYS A 38 9.65 -8.02 -5.19
CA LYS A 38 8.95 -7.99 -3.91
C LYS A 38 9.54 -6.93 -2.98
N SER A 39 10.85 -6.96 -2.80
CA SER A 39 11.55 -6.02 -1.93
C SER A 39 11.43 -4.60 -2.47
N ILE A 40 11.63 -4.43 -3.78
CA ILE A 40 11.53 -3.14 -4.46
C ILE A 40 10.11 -2.54 -4.34
N LEU A 41 9.07 -3.31 -4.65
CA LEU A 41 7.70 -2.82 -4.54
C LEU A 41 7.31 -2.54 -3.10
N TYR A 42 7.68 -3.40 -2.16
CA TYR A 42 7.42 -3.16 -0.74
C TYR A 42 8.04 -1.84 -0.28
N SER A 43 9.32 -1.60 -0.60
CA SER A 43 10.01 -0.35 -0.26
C SER A 43 9.39 0.87 -0.93
N LEU A 44 8.97 0.76 -2.20
CA LEU A 44 8.25 1.82 -2.91
C LEU A 44 6.94 2.16 -2.20
N TYR A 45 6.10 1.18 -1.88
CA TYR A 45 4.81 1.43 -1.25
C TYR A 45 4.96 1.91 0.19
N TYR A 46 5.97 1.44 0.92
CA TYR A 46 6.32 1.98 2.23
C TYR A 46 6.77 3.44 2.15
N HIS A 47 7.54 3.83 1.13
CA HIS A 47 7.92 5.23 0.91
C HIS A 47 6.71 6.11 0.53
N VAL A 48 5.86 5.62 -0.38
CA VAL A 48 4.73 6.39 -0.93
C VAL A 48 3.59 6.54 0.08
N LEU A 49 3.21 5.45 0.74
CA LEU A 49 2.08 5.40 1.67
C LEU A 49 2.52 5.58 3.13
N GLY A 50 3.83 5.65 3.36
CA GLY A 50 4.40 5.80 4.69
C GLY A 50 4.15 4.59 5.61
N PRO A 51 4.20 4.81 6.93
CA PRO A 51 4.08 3.75 7.93
C PRO A 51 2.68 3.10 8.00
N THR A 52 1.71 3.60 7.22
CA THR A 52 0.35 3.03 7.13
C THR A 52 0.19 1.96 6.05
N PHE A 53 1.22 1.74 5.23
CA PHE A 53 1.20 0.71 4.20
C PHE A 53 0.86 -0.70 4.71
N PRO A 54 1.43 -1.20 5.83
CA PRO A 54 1.12 -2.54 6.32
C PRO A 54 -0.37 -2.76 6.59
N GLN A 55 -1.06 -1.75 7.15
CA GLN A 55 -2.48 -1.82 7.44
C GLN A 55 -3.34 -1.79 6.17
N ALA A 56 -2.95 -0.99 5.17
CA ALA A 56 -3.62 -0.97 3.86
C ALA A 56 -3.52 -2.33 3.15
N LEU A 57 -2.35 -2.96 3.20
CA LEU A 57 -2.13 -4.30 2.63
C LEU A 57 -2.93 -5.38 3.36
N GLU A 58 -2.99 -5.31 4.69
CA GLU A 58 -3.80 -6.22 5.51
C GLU A 58 -5.29 -6.14 5.16
N LEU A 59 -5.82 -4.92 5.02
CA LEU A 59 -7.21 -4.68 4.63
C LEU A 59 -7.55 -5.30 3.28
N TYR A 60 -6.68 -5.09 2.28
CA TYR A 60 -6.86 -5.71 0.98
C TYR A 60 -6.93 -7.23 1.07
N ARG A 61 -5.94 -7.85 1.75
CA ARG A 61 -5.87 -9.33 1.86
C ARG A 61 -7.13 -9.89 2.49
N ARG A 62 -7.64 -9.22 3.52
CA ARG A 62 -8.85 -9.65 4.20
C ARG A 62 -10.08 -9.57 3.30
N ARG A 63 -10.24 -8.48 2.53
CA ARG A 63 -11.34 -8.37 1.55
C ARG A 63 -11.29 -9.46 0.49
N VAL A 64 -10.10 -9.76 -0.06
CA VAL A 64 -9.97 -10.83 -1.06
C VAL A 64 -10.30 -12.20 -0.47
N CYS A 65 -9.85 -12.50 0.75
CA CYS A 65 -10.25 -13.73 1.42
C CYS A 65 -11.77 -13.83 1.54
N LEU A 66 -12.48 -12.75 1.90
CA LEU A 66 -13.94 -12.73 2.01
C LEU A 66 -14.64 -12.96 0.65
N GLU A 67 -14.14 -12.33 -0.41
CA GLU A 67 -14.69 -12.46 -1.78
C GLU A 67 -14.46 -13.87 -2.37
N GLN A 68 -13.48 -14.61 -1.88
CA GLN A 68 -13.10 -15.96 -2.34
C GLN A 68 -13.69 -17.08 -1.48
N MET A 69 -14.47 -16.79 -0.43
CA MET A 69 -15.16 -17.81 0.37
C MET A 69 -16.35 -18.40 -0.41
N ASP A 70 -16.02 -19.28 -1.36
CA ASP A 70 -16.86 -20.41 -1.75
C ASP A 70 -16.60 -21.54 -0.73
N ASP A 71 -17.60 -21.79 0.12
CA ASP A 71 -17.86 -22.77 1.19
C ASP A 71 -16.75 -23.48 2.02
N HIS A 72 -15.51 -23.71 1.56
CA HIS A 72 -14.57 -24.58 2.29
C HIS A 72 -13.09 -24.17 2.15
N ALA A 73 -12.61 -23.21 2.95
CA ALA A 73 -11.18 -23.12 3.24
C ALA A 73 -10.92 -22.46 4.60
N LEU A 74 -10.29 -23.22 5.50
CA LEU A 74 -9.71 -22.74 6.75
C LEU A 74 -8.94 -21.44 6.52
N PHE A 75 -9.14 -20.46 7.39
CA PHE A 75 -8.23 -19.33 7.60
C PHE A 75 -6.81 -19.87 7.77
N PRO A 76 -5.92 -19.78 6.76
CA PRO A 76 -4.52 -20.10 6.99
C PRO A 76 -4.02 -18.99 7.90
N ASN A 77 -3.41 -19.35 9.03
CA ASN A 77 -2.76 -18.40 9.93
C ASN A 77 -1.89 -17.42 9.11
N VAL A 78 -2.41 -16.21 8.84
CA VAL A 78 -1.80 -15.17 7.99
C VAL A 78 -0.50 -14.62 8.61
N LEU A 79 -0.09 -15.16 9.77
CA LEU A 79 1.11 -14.79 10.48
C LEU A 79 2.39 -15.50 9.97
N ASN A 80 2.29 -16.56 9.17
CA ASN A 80 3.45 -17.33 8.71
C ASN A 80 3.47 -17.45 7.18
N ASP A 81 4.00 -16.40 6.54
CA ASP A 81 4.40 -16.22 5.13
C ASP A 81 3.99 -17.26 4.06
N PRO A 82 3.48 -16.74 2.93
CA PRO A 82 4.26 -16.84 1.69
C PRO A 82 4.66 -15.46 1.14
N PRO A 83 5.79 -15.38 0.40
CA PRO A 83 6.41 -14.13 0.02
C PRO A 83 5.53 -13.36 -0.97
N ILE A 84 4.93 -12.29 -0.46
CA ILE A 84 4.13 -11.22 -1.08
C ILE A 84 4.42 -11.08 -2.59
N ILE A 85 3.55 -11.64 -3.43
CA ILE A 85 3.45 -11.19 -4.82
C ILE A 85 2.44 -10.06 -4.80
N MET A 86 2.91 -8.81 -4.79
CA MET A 86 2.00 -7.67 -4.97
C MET A 86 1.51 -7.62 -6.41
N THR A 87 0.48 -8.40 -6.68
CA THR A 87 -0.12 -8.51 -8.02
C THR A 87 -0.52 -7.13 -8.54
N ALA A 88 -0.64 -6.97 -9.86
CA ALA A 88 -1.15 -5.72 -10.43
C ALA A 88 -2.57 -5.37 -9.91
N TYR A 89 -3.31 -6.37 -9.43
CA TYR A 89 -4.63 -6.19 -8.82
C TYR A 89 -4.52 -5.68 -7.37
N GLU A 90 -3.65 -6.28 -6.55
CA GLU A 90 -3.28 -5.79 -5.22
C GLU A 90 -2.95 -4.30 -5.23
N ARG A 91 -2.09 -3.92 -6.18
CA ARG A 91 -1.64 -2.54 -6.34
C ARG A 91 -2.77 -1.57 -6.65
N ARG A 92 -3.64 -1.92 -7.60
CA ARG A 92 -4.79 -1.08 -7.96
C ARG A 92 -5.77 -0.93 -6.80
N SER A 93 -6.01 -2.01 -6.04
CA SER A 93 -6.94 -1.97 -4.92
C SER A 93 -6.41 -1.16 -3.73
N ILE A 94 -5.10 -1.27 -3.43
CA ILE A 94 -4.45 -0.45 -2.41
C ILE A 94 -4.46 1.03 -2.84
N GLN A 95 -4.14 1.34 -4.09
CA GLN A 95 -4.21 2.71 -4.62
C GLN A 95 -5.62 3.29 -4.55
N HIS A 96 -6.63 2.49 -4.87
CA HIS A 96 -8.03 2.92 -4.75
C HIS A 96 -8.41 3.23 -3.30
N THR A 97 -8.06 2.33 -2.38
CA THR A 97 -8.30 2.52 -0.94
C THR A 97 -7.57 3.75 -0.41
N GLU A 98 -6.33 3.97 -0.84
CA GLU A 98 -5.55 5.15 -0.49
C GLU A 98 -6.20 6.45 -1.01
N GLY A 99 -6.80 6.41 -2.21
CA GLY A 99 -7.60 7.53 -2.74
C GLY A 99 -8.74 7.89 -1.79
N ILE A 100 -9.52 6.90 -1.34
CA ILE A 100 -10.60 7.09 -0.37
C ILE A 100 -10.06 7.67 0.94
N VAL A 101 -8.98 7.11 1.48
CA VAL A 101 -8.38 7.59 2.74
C VAL A 101 -7.89 9.04 2.60
N THR A 102 -7.32 9.40 1.45
CA THR A 102 -6.88 10.76 1.15
C THR A 102 -8.07 11.74 1.08
N GLU A 103 -9.18 11.36 0.45
CA GLU A 103 -10.39 12.17 0.43
C GLU A 103 -10.98 12.38 1.84
N LEU A 104 -11.00 11.32 2.66
CA LEU A 104 -11.44 11.42 4.05
C LEU A 104 -10.53 12.33 4.88
N GLU A 105 -9.23 12.29 4.64
CA GLU A 105 -8.26 13.16 5.30
C GLU A 105 -8.44 14.62 4.87
N ASN A 106 -8.61 14.88 3.58
CA ASN A 106 -8.90 16.21 3.06
C ASN A 106 -10.18 16.78 3.68
N LEU A 107 -11.24 15.98 3.78
CA LEU A 107 -12.51 16.37 4.43
C LEU A 107 -12.31 16.66 5.92
N PHE A 108 -11.56 15.80 6.62
CA PHE A 108 -11.27 15.99 8.04
C PHE A 108 -10.48 17.27 8.28
N SER A 109 -9.40 17.48 7.54
CA SER A 109 -8.56 18.67 7.62
C SER A 109 -9.34 19.92 7.27
N PHE A 110 -10.15 19.88 6.20
CA PHE A 110 -11.06 20.98 5.84
C PHE A 110 -11.97 21.36 7.01
N ARG A 111 -12.57 20.36 7.67
CA ARG A 111 -13.56 20.59 8.72
C ARG A 111 -12.94 21.08 10.04
N HIS A 112 -11.78 20.54 10.40
CA HIS A 112 -11.21 20.62 11.75
C HIS A 112 -9.90 21.40 11.86
N VAL A 113 -9.22 21.66 10.74
CA VAL A 113 -7.91 22.33 10.71
C VAL A 113 -8.00 23.63 9.91
N ASP A 114 -8.25 23.54 8.61
CA ASP A 114 -8.33 24.70 7.72
C ASP A 114 -9.48 24.56 6.70
N ARG A 115 -10.51 25.38 6.89
CA ARG A 115 -11.72 25.42 6.05
C ARG A 115 -11.53 26.10 4.70
N THR A 116 -10.32 26.57 4.39
CA THR A 116 -10.03 27.25 3.12
C THR A 116 -9.26 26.37 2.14
N SER A 117 -8.54 25.37 2.64
CA SER A 117 -7.78 24.42 1.83
C SER A 117 -8.61 23.18 1.46
N VAL A 118 -8.60 22.81 0.18
CA VAL A 118 -9.22 21.56 -0.32
C VAL A 118 -8.33 20.33 -0.15
N VAL A 119 -7.06 20.53 0.25
CA VAL A 119 -6.08 19.48 0.53
C VAL A 119 -5.75 19.48 2.01
N SER A 120 -5.44 18.30 2.57
CA SER A 120 -5.02 18.13 3.95
C SER A 120 -3.85 19.04 4.31
N GLN A 121 -4.04 19.79 5.40
CA GLN A 121 -3.04 20.59 6.08
C GLN A 121 -2.55 19.92 7.38
N LEU A 122 -2.84 18.63 7.55
CA LEU A 122 -2.30 17.86 8.67
C LEU A 122 -0.78 17.77 8.55
N ASP A 123 -0.09 17.83 9.68
CA ASP A 123 1.33 17.50 9.68
C ASP A 123 1.55 16.00 9.42
N SER A 124 2.80 15.61 9.18
CA SER A 124 3.14 14.22 8.86
C SER A 124 2.75 13.23 9.97
N GLN A 125 2.86 13.63 11.23
CA GLN A 125 2.52 12.78 12.37
C GLN A 125 0.99 12.64 12.53
N GLU A 126 0.26 13.73 12.38
CA GLU A 126 -1.20 13.77 12.41
C GLU A 126 -1.80 12.96 11.25
N SER A 127 -1.32 13.16 10.04
CA SER A 127 -1.73 12.41 8.85
C SER A 127 -1.51 10.91 9.05
N CYS A 128 -0.33 10.51 9.54
CA CYS A 128 -0.03 9.12 9.88
C CYS A 128 -1.01 8.54 10.90
N ARG A 129 -1.29 9.26 12.00
CA ARG A 129 -2.23 8.82 13.04
C ARG A 129 -3.65 8.68 12.49
N PHE A 130 -4.10 9.66 11.69
CA PHE A 130 -5.42 9.66 11.05
C PHE A 130 -5.58 8.47 10.11
N ARG A 131 -4.67 8.33 9.13
CA ARG A 131 -4.68 7.25 8.14
C ARG A 131 -4.67 5.88 8.83
N ARG A 132 -3.82 5.70 9.84
CA ARG A 132 -3.77 4.45 10.62
C ARG A 132 -5.10 4.14 11.31
N ALA A 133 -5.77 5.16 11.86
CA ALA A 133 -7.08 4.98 12.49
C ALA A 133 -8.15 4.60 11.46
N VAL A 134 -8.18 5.26 10.30
CA VAL A 134 -9.11 4.93 9.21
C VAL A 134 -8.92 3.49 8.73
N TYR A 135 -7.67 3.07 8.47
CA TYR A 135 -7.40 1.68 8.08
C TYR A 135 -7.85 0.66 9.14
N ARG A 136 -7.64 0.96 10.43
CA ARG A 136 -8.13 0.11 11.52
C ARG A 136 -9.65 0.02 11.59
N ILE A 137 -10.35 1.14 11.37
CA ILE A 137 -11.82 1.16 11.31
C ILE A 137 -12.31 0.32 10.12
N MET A 138 -11.68 0.47 8.94
CA MET A 138 -12.03 -0.34 7.77
C MET A 138 -11.81 -1.83 8.02
N LEU A 139 -10.68 -2.19 8.65
CA LEU A 139 -10.37 -3.57 9.06
C LEU A 139 -11.43 -4.12 10.01
N TYR A 140 -11.76 -3.36 11.06
CA TYR A 140 -12.81 -3.72 12.00
C TYR A 140 -14.14 -3.98 11.27
N ASN A 141 -14.57 -3.09 10.38
CA ASN A 141 -15.82 -3.31 9.64
C ASN A 141 -15.77 -4.55 8.73
N CYS A 142 -14.61 -4.89 8.15
CA CYS A 142 -14.44 -6.16 7.42
C CYS A 142 -14.57 -7.39 8.33
N GLU A 143 -14.15 -7.31 9.60
CA GLU A 143 -14.34 -8.40 10.57
C GLU A 143 -15.80 -8.55 10.99
N PHE A 144 -16.55 -7.44 11.14
CA PHE A 144 -17.92 -7.50 11.65
C PHE A 144 -18.99 -7.77 10.59
N HIS A 145 -18.64 -7.78 9.29
CA HIS A 145 -19.49 -8.38 8.25
C HIS A 145 -19.49 -9.93 8.29
N LEU A 146 -18.75 -10.57 9.22
CA LEU A 146 -18.72 -12.02 9.43
C LEU A 146 -19.90 -12.56 10.28
N ASN A 147 -20.93 -11.76 10.60
CA ASN A 147 -22.10 -12.18 11.38
C ASN A 147 -23.41 -12.06 10.60
#